data_AF-A0A4R0MK01-F1
#
_entry.id   AF-A0A4R0MK01-F1
#
_cell.length_a   1.000
_cell.length_b   1.000
_cell.length_c   1.000
_cell.angle_alpha   90.00
_cell.angle_beta   90.00
_cell.angle_gamma   90.00
#
_symmetry.space_group_name_H-M   'P 1'
#
loop_
_entity.id
_entity.type
_entity.pdbx_description
1 polymer ?
#
loop_
_entity_poly.entity_id
_entity_poly.type
_entity_poly.pdbx_seq_one_letter_code
_entity_poly.pdbx_strand_id
1 'polypeptide(L)'
;MKLYNIALITFISLVFLGCKKYADDYKSFLDNKEVKYSGKIQNPGYNTGNLRAELFWHPSPDPSIVKYVISWNNGENTMEIAATTHNPTDLVKVIVPNLNEYVYAFLVVSYDSEGNKSVATAINNVRVYGSTYINTLLNRGVNVSEPYRFLSDGSLQLNFNKRDTMNVATTIRYTNVANAIEERQLLADNNSILIPNYKPGTAVQYRSSYIPEVGSIDNFNVTQFSNFPTIIKITELDKSLFRSFKLPTDISDEYGWKLENLWDNNNGTGGGDPAGFHTGGSGLPQSFTIDMGQTVKLDNFRLWQRDNALYNSANLKIFEVWGSSSPNPNGSFDSSWTKMGTFTSVKPSGLPTGQLTDADRAFARAGEKFTFSSSIPQVKYLRFKVLETWGGANYIHLLELSFYKNE
;
A
#
# COMPACT_ATOMS: atom_id res chain seq x y z
N MET A 1 -32.12 -24.04 106.82
CA MET A 1 -31.61 -23.51 105.54
C MET A 1 -32.07 -24.42 104.41
N LYS A 2 -33.36 -24.67 104.14
CA LYS A 2 -34.59 -23.87 104.10
C LYS A 2 -34.62 -22.81 102.98
N LEU A 3 -35.44 -23.11 101.98
CA LEU A 3 -36.04 -22.29 100.92
C LEU A 3 -35.20 -21.78 99.72
N TYR A 4 -33.88 -21.58 99.79
CA TYR A 4 -33.14 -21.07 98.61
C TYR A 4 -32.84 -22.11 97.51
N ASN A 5 -32.61 -23.38 97.86
CA ASN A 5 -32.20 -24.39 96.87
C ASN A 5 -33.35 -24.93 96.01
N ILE A 6 -34.60 -24.85 96.48
CA ILE A 6 -35.76 -25.28 95.69
C ILE A 6 -36.12 -24.19 94.68
N ALA A 7 -36.13 -22.91 95.07
CA ALA A 7 -36.41 -21.81 94.15
C ALA A 7 -35.36 -21.68 93.01
N LEU A 8 -34.09 -22.00 93.28
CA LEU A 8 -33.04 -21.97 92.27
C LEU A 8 -33.18 -23.13 91.26
N ILE A 9 -33.64 -24.30 91.70
CA ILE A 9 -33.87 -25.46 90.82
C ILE A 9 -35.14 -25.25 89.97
N THR A 10 -36.21 -24.66 90.52
CA THR A 10 -37.41 -24.35 89.73
C THR A 10 -37.17 -23.22 88.72
N PHE A 11 -36.31 -22.25 89.04
CA PHE A 11 -35.93 -21.17 88.11
C PHE A 11 -35.01 -21.65 86.98
N ILE A 12 -34.09 -22.59 87.25
CA ILE A 12 -33.22 -23.19 86.22
C ILE A 12 -34.00 -24.14 85.30
N SER A 13 -35.03 -24.85 85.79
CA SER A 13 -35.89 -25.69 84.94
C SER A 13 -36.81 -24.90 83.99
N LEU A 14 -37.10 -23.62 84.28
CA LEU A 14 -37.88 -22.74 83.41
C LEU A 14 -37.07 -22.13 82.26
N VAL A 15 -35.73 -22.13 82.35
CA VAL A 15 -34.85 -21.62 81.27
C VAL A 15 -34.71 -22.64 80.11
N PHE A 16 -35.00 -23.93 80.34
CA PHE A 16 -34.93 -24.95 79.29
C PHE A 16 -36.21 -25.09 78.44
N LEU A 17 -37.28 -24.36 78.74
CA LEU A 17 -38.52 -24.34 77.94
C LEU A 17 -38.59 -23.18 76.93
N GLY A 18 -37.53 -22.36 76.83
CA GLY A 18 -37.50 -21.13 76.04
C GLY A 18 -36.74 -21.18 74.71
N CYS A 19 -36.40 -22.35 74.17
CA CYS A 19 -35.80 -22.48 72.84
C CYS A 19 -36.68 -23.32 71.92
N LYS A 20 -37.77 -22.72 71.41
CA LYS A 20 -38.26 -23.17 70.10
C LYS A 20 -37.15 -22.82 69.10
N LYS A 21 -36.48 -23.85 68.61
CA LYS A 21 -35.50 -23.72 67.54
C LYS A 21 -36.28 -23.28 66.30
N TYR A 22 -36.18 -22.01 65.92
CA TYR A 22 -36.68 -21.42 64.66
C TYR A 22 -35.94 -22.00 63.43
N ALA A 23 -35.52 -23.26 63.48
CA ALA A 23 -34.64 -23.87 62.50
C ALA A 23 -35.34 -24.20 61.18
N ASP A 24 -36.68 -24.22 61.15
CA ASP A 24 -37.45 -24.65 59.99
C ASP A 24 -38.49 -23.61 59.51
N ASP A 25 -38.58 -22.45 60.18
CA ASP A 25 -39.53 -21.38 59.81
C ASP A 25 -39.27 -20.83 58.39
N TYR A 26 -38.02 -20.95 57.87
CA TYR A 26 -37.72 -20.60 56.48
C TYR A 26 -38.43 -21.52 55.46
N LYS A 27 -38.75 -22.77 55.83
CA LYS A 27 -39.41 -23.75 54.93
C LYS A 27 -40.86 -23.37 54.64
N SER A 28 -41.54 -22.68 55.56
CA SER A 28 -42.88 -22.14 55.30
C SER A 28 -42.88 -20.96 54.31
N PHE A 29 -41.75 -20.28 54.12
CA PHE A 29 -41.60 -19.27 53.06
C PHE A 29 -41.29 -19.89 51.68
N LEU A 30 -41.10 -21.22 51.61
CA LEU A 30 -40.80 -21.98 50.40
C LEU A 30 -41.87 -23.02 50.06
N ASP A 31 -43.08 -22.93 50.63
CA ASP A 31 -44.17 -23.92 50.46
C ASP A 31 -43.73 -25.39 50.71
N ASN A 32 -42.79 -25.63 51.64
CA ASN A 32 -42.19 -26.95 51.89
C ASN A 32 -41.52 -27.60 50.66
N LYS A 33 -41.09 -26.81 49.66
CA LYS A 33 -40.32 -27.28 48.51
C LYS A 33 -38.88 -26.79 48.60
N GLU A 34 -37.92 -27.69 48.42
CA GLU A 34 -36.50 -27.34 48.30
C GLU A 34 -36.26 -26.63 46.96
N VAL A 35 -35.68 -25.42 46.98
CA VAL A 35 -35.30 -24.72 45.75
C VAL A 35 -34.01 -25.34 45.23
N LYS A 36 -34.13 -26.23 44.25
CA LYS A 36 -33.00 -26.85 43.56
C LYS A 36 -32.40 -25.84 42.57
N TYR A 37 -31.09 -25.61 42.65
CA TYR A 37 -30.35 -24.78 41.71
C TYR A 37 -29.39 -25.64 40.91
N SER A 38 -29.44 -25.52 39.59
CA SER A 38 -28.46 -26.16 38.71
C SER A 38 -27.11 -25.45 38.79
N GLY A 39 -26.04 -26.15 38.40
CA GLY A 39 -24.68 -25.61 38.37
C GLY A 39 -24.54 -24.37 37.47
N LYS A 40 -23.79 -23.36 37.94
CA LYS A 40 -23.46 -22.17 37.13
C LYS A 40 -22.30 -22.44 36.18
N ILE A 41 -22.22 -21.65 35.10
CA ILE A 41 -21.05 -21.58 34.21
C ILE A 41 -19.82 -21.03 34.96
N GLN A 42 -18.63 -21.27 34.40
CA GLN A 42 -17.36 -20.87 34.98
C GLN A 42 -16.53 -20.03 33.99
N ASN A 43 -15.71 -19.12 34.51
CA ASN A 43 -14.76 -18.29 33.75
C ASN A 43 -15.35 -17.70 32.44
N PRO A 44 -16.47 -16.95 32.51
CA PRO A 44 -17.06 -16.36 31.33
C PRO A 44 -16.20 -15.23 30.75
N GLY A 45 -16.27 -15.06 29.43
CA GLY A 45 -15.67 -13.95 28.71
C GLY A 45 -16.34 -13.72 27.36
N TYR A 46 -15.77 -12.81 26.58
CA TYR A 46 -16.28 -12.49 25.25
C TYR A 46 -15.15 -12.13 24.29
N ASN A 47 -15.44 -12.26 23.00
CA ASN A 47 -14.68 -11.71 21.89
C ASN A 47 -15.59 -10.79 21.07
N THR A 48 -15.03 -9.67 20.60
CA THR A 48 -15.80 -8.63 19.92
C THR A 48 -15.94 -8.88 18.43
N GLY A 49 -17.05 -8.42 17.84
CA GLY A 49 -17.30 -8.59 16.41
C GLY A 49 -18.09 -7.43 15.81
N ASN A 50 -18.36 -7.55 14.51
CA ASN A 50 -19.12 -6.58 13.73
C ASN A 50 -20.61 -6.90 13.82
N LEU A 51 -21.36 -6.09 14.58
CA LEU A 51 -22.80 -6.29 14.83
C LEU A 51 -23.12 -7.69 15.40
N ARG A 52 -22.16 -8.25 16.13
CA ARG A 52 -22.22 -9.54 16.83
C ARG A 52 -21.17 -9.62 17.93
N ALA A 53 -21.33 -10.57 18.85
CA ALA A 53 -20.31 -10.92 19.83
C ALA A 53 -20.20 -12.44 19.96
N GLU A 54 -18.99 -12.95 20.22
CA GLU A 54 -18.80 -14.33 20.70
C GLU A 54 -18.73 -14.30 22.22
N LEU A 55 -19.64 -14.99 22.89
CA LEU A 55 -19.54 -15.26 24.32
C LEU A 55 -18.88 -16.62 24.50
N PHE A 56 -18.05 -16.74 25.54
CA PHE A 56 -17.44 -18.03 25.88
C PHE A 56 -17.44 -18.27 27.38
N TRP A 57 -17.46 -19.54 27.77
CA TRP A 57 -17.36 -19.96 29.17
C TRP A 57 -16.97 -21.43 29.28
N HIS A 58 -16.57 -21.83 30.47
CA HIS A 58 -16.38 -23.22 30.85
C HIS A 58 -17.69 -23.78 31.44
N PRO A 59 -18.14 -24.98 31.02
CA PRO A 59 -19.39 -25.56 31.50
C PRO A 59 -19.29 -25.97 32.97
N SER A 60 -20.44 -26.12 33.62
CA SER A 60 -20.51 -26.69 34.97
C SER A 60 -20.27 -28.20 34.93
N PRO A 61 -19.63 -28.79 35.97
CA PRO A 61 -19.54 -30.25 36.11
C PRO A 61 -20.88 -30.94 36.42
N ASP A 62 -21.95 -30.16 36.65
CA ASP A 62 -23.30 -30.66 36.87
C ASP A 62 -23.85 -31.30 35.59
N PRO A 63 -24.04 -32.65 35.56
CA PRO A 63 -24.49 -33.37 34.38
C PRO A 63 -25.99 -33.24 34.14
N SER A 64 -26.76 -32.63 35.04
CA SER A 64 -28.20 -32.45 34.88
C SER A 64 -28.57 -31.30 33.94
N ILE A 65 -27.63 -30.40 33.66
CA ILE A 65 -27.85 -29.24 32.80
C ILE A 65 -28.10 -29.71 31.36
N VAL A 66 -29.17 -29.23 30.72
CA VAL A 66 -29.49 -29.59 29.33
C VAL A 66 -29.41 -28.40 28.38
N LYS A 67 -29.50 -27.16 28.91
CA LYS A 67 -29.41 -25.95 28.10
C LYS A 67 -28.90 -24.74 28.90
N TYR A 68 -28.44 -23.74 28.16
CA TYR A 68 -28.19 -22.40 28.66
C TYR A 68 -29.15 -21.42 28.00
N VAL A 69 -29.68 -20.49 28.79
CA VAL A 69 -30.43 -19.33 28.30
C VAL A 69 -29.56 -18.11 28.50
N ILE A 70 -29.26 -17.44 27.39
CA ILE A 70 -28.53 -16.18 27.34
C ILE A 70 -29.57 -15.07 27.19
N SER A 71 -29.47 -14.00 27.98
CA SER A 71 -30.35 -12.85 27.86
C SER A 71 -29.61 -11.52 27.93
N TRP A 72 -30.15 -10.50 27.26
CA TRP A 72 -29.62 -9.13 27.24
C TRP A 72 -30.78 -8.13 27.13
N ASN A 73 -30.47 -6.83 27.15
CA ASN A 73 -31.48 -5.75 27.16
C ASN A 73 -32.52 -5.94 28.26
N ASN A 74 -32.05 -6.13 29.50
CA ASN A 74 -32.90 -6.39 30.67
C ASN A 74 -33.81 -7.62 30.53
N GLY A 75 -33.43 -8.60 29.70
CA GLY A 75 -34.18 -9.83 29.50
C GLY A 75 -35.20 -9.78 28.37
N GLU A 76 -35.34 -8.65 27.67
CA GLU A 76 -36.23 -8.53 26.50
C GLU A 76 -35.79 -9.42 25.35
N ASN A 77 -34.49 -9.66 25.23
CA ASN A 77 -33.93 -10.53 24.22
C ASN A 77 -33.27 -11.74 24.87
N THR A 78 -33.51 -12.91 24.26
CA THR A 78 -33.00 -14.19 24.74
C THR A 78 -32.51 -15.07 23.59
N MET A 79 -31.58 -15.96 23.90
CA MET A 79 -31.10 -17.00 23.02
C MET A 79 -30.88 -18.27 23.84
N GLU A 80 -31.43 -19.39 23.38
CA GLU A 80 -31.18 -20.69 24.01
C GLU A 80 -30.12 -21.47 23.24
N ILE A 81 -29.23 -22.15 23.97
CA ILE A 81 -28.31 -23.11 23.39
C ILE A 81 -28.31 -24.41 24.20
N ALA A 82 -28.17 -25.54 23.53
CA ALA A 82 -28.06 -26.84 24.19
C ALA A 82 -26.72 -26.95 24.93
N ALA A 83 -26.73 -27.58 26.12
CA ALA A 83 -25.51 -27.96 26.81
C ALA A 83 -25.00 -29.28 26.20
N THR A 84 -23.83 -29.25 25.57
CA THR A 84 -23.25 -30.40 24.87
C THR A 84 -22.09 -31.05 25.62
N THR A 85 -21.63 -30.43 26.71
CA THR A 85 -20.54 -30.91 27.56
C THR A 85 -20.73 -30.42 29.00
N HIS A 86 -20.26 -31.23 29.94
CA HIS A 86 -20.19 -30.92 31.38
C HIS A 86 -18.75 -31.00 31.90
N ASN A 87 -17.75 -31.05 31.01
CA ASN A 87 -16.36 -31.08 31.43
C ASN A 87 -15.84 -29.65 31.64
N PRO A 88 -15.47 -29.23 32.86
CA PRO A 88 -15.07 -27.84 33.13
C PRO A 88 -13.80 -27.39 32.40
N THR A 89 -13.03 -28.32 31.80
CA THR A 89 -11.88 -27.94 30.95
C THR A 89 -12.28 -27.54 29.54
N ASP A 90 -13.49 -27.88 29.11
CA ASP A 90 -13.99 -27.55 27.78
C ASP A 90 -14.38 -26.08 27.70
N LEU A 91 -14.40 -25.54 26.48
CA LEU A 91 -14.79 -24.16 26.20
C LEU A 91 -16.04 -24.13 25.31
N VAL A 92 -17.14 -23.66 25.88
CA VAL A 92 -18.37 -23.37 25.13
C VAL A 92 -18.22 -22.00 24.49
N LYS A 93 -18.57 -21.87 23.21
CA LYS A 93 -18.55 -20.62 22.45
C LYS A 93 -19.87 -20.41 21.74
N VAL A 94 -20.43 -19.20 21.82
CA VAL A 94 -21.72 -18.85 21.20
C VAL A 94 -21.61 -17.50 20.52
N ILE A 95 -22.00 -17.45 19.25
CA ILE A 95 -22.18 -16.18 18.53
C ILE A 95 -23.59 -15.67 18.78
N VAL A 96 -23.70 -14.45 19.31
CA VAL A 96 -24.95 -13.69 19.36
C VAL A 96 -24.96 -12.74 18.15
N PRO A 97 -25.76 -13.02 17.10
CA PRO A 97 -25.78 -12.22 15.87
C PRO A 97 -26.73 -11.01 15.98
N ASN A 98 -26.70 -10.14 14.98
CA ASN A 98 -27.66 -9.05 14.76
C ASN A 98 -27.77 -8.07 15.95
N LEU A 99 -26.64 -7.79 16.60
CA LEU A 99 -26.54 -6.79 17.65
C LEU A 99 -26.31 -5.41 17.04
N ASN A 100 -26.72 -4.36 17.75
CA ASN A 100 -26.34 -3.00 17.40
C ASN A 100 -24.93 -2.71 17.91
N GLU A 101 -24.25 -1.74 17.31
CA GLU A 101 -22.97 -1.25 17.85
C GLU A 101 -23.20 -0.56 19.20
N TYR A 102 -22.86 -1.25 20.29
CA TYR A 102 -23.11 -0.81 21.65
C TYR A 102 -22.27 -1.61 22.66
N VAL A 103 -22.41 -1.30 23.95
CA VAL A 103 -21.83 -2.07 25.05
C VAL A 103 -22.94 -2.80 25.78
N TYR A 104 -22.88 -4.13 25.79
CA TYR A 104 -23.91 -5.00 26.36
C TYR A 104 -23.48 -5.61 27.69
N ALA A 105 -24.49 -5.95 28.49
CA ALA A 105 -24.38 -6.91 29.57
C ALA A 105 -25.24 -8.12 29.21
N PHE A 106 -24.64 -9.31 29.23
CA PHE A 106 -25.33 -10.58 29.00
C PHE A 106 -25.47 -11.33 30.32
N LEU A 107 -26.58 -12.02 30.51
CA LEU A 107 -26.78 -12.98 31.59
C LEU A 107 -26.86 -14.37 31.00
N VAL A 108 -26.12 -15.32 31.58
CA VAL A 108 -26.19 -16.74 31.22
C VAL A 108 -26.75 -17.52 32.41
N VAL A 109 -27.78 -18.31 32.15
CA VAL A 109 -28.46 -19.16 33.13
C VAL A 109 -28.48 -20.59 32.63
N SER A 110 -27.98 -21.53 33.42
CA SER A 110 -28.07 -22.97 33.13
C SER A 110 -29.45 -23.49 33.55
N TYR A 111 -30.02 -24.42 32.78
CA TYR A 111 -31.26 -25.11 33.11
C TYR A 111 -31.07 -26.63 33.05
N ASP A 112 -31.58 -27.33 34.07
CA ASP A 112 -31.70 -28.79 34.02
C ASP A 112 -32.95 -29.26 33.26
N SER A 113 -33.08 -30.58 33.10
CA SER A 113 -34.22 -31.20 32.42
C SER A 113 -35.57 -31.00 33.13
N GLU A 114 -35.55 -30.63 34.42
CA GLU A 114 -36.75 -30.37 35.25
C GLU A 114 -37.15 -28.88 35.22
N GLY A 115 -36.35 -28.03 34.58
CA GLY A 115 -36.58 -26.59 34.50
C GLY A 115 -36.03 -25.79 35.68
N ASN A 116 -35.27 -26.43 36.60
CA ASN A 116 -34.56 -25.71 37.64
C ASN A 116 -33.44 -24.88 37.01
N LYS A 117 -33.15 -23.72 37.60
CA LYS A 117 -32.21 -22.74 37.03
C LYS A 117 -31.03 -22.48 37.96
N SER A 118 -29.86 -22.19 37.39
CA SER A 118 -28.73 -21.67 38.15
C SER A 118 -28.98 -20.22 38.59
N VAL A 119 -28.13 -19.73 39.49
CA VAL A 119 -27.95 -18.27 39.64
C VAL A 119 -27.39 -17.71 38.33
N ALA A 120 -27.91 -16.55 37.89
CA ALA A 120 -27.47 -15.92 36.66
C ALA A 120 -26.00 -15.47 36.77
N THR A 121 -25.21 -15.76 35.73
CA THR A 121 -23.83 -15.30 35.62
C THR A 121 -23.76 -14.19 34.58
N ALA A 122 -23.24 -13.02 34.97
CA ALA A 122 -23.14 -11.86 34.10
C ALA A 122 -21.82 -11.84 33.31
N ILE A 123 -21.92 -11.47 32.04
CA ILE A 123 -20.79 -11.10 31.16
C ILE A 123 -20.98 -9.63 30.82
N ASN A 124 -20.24 -8.77 31.50
CA ASN A 124 -20.40 -7.32 31.42
C ASN A 124 -19.43 -6.69 30.43
N ASN A 125 -19.75 -5.48 29.99
CA ASN A 125 -18.90 -4.65 29.11
C ASN A 125 -18.60 -5.30 27.75
N VAL A 126 -19.49 -6.16 27.25
CA VAL A 126 -19.34 -6.81 25.94
C VAL A 126 -19.50 -5.77 24.85
N ARG A 127 -18.39 -5.34 24.25
CA ARG A 127 -18.42 -4.37 23.14
C ARG A 127 -18.78 -5.04 21.83
N VAL A 128 -19.70 -4.43 21.11
CA VAL A 128 -20.02 -4.76 19.73
C VAL A 128 -19.63 -3.57 18.88
N TYR A 129 -18.86 -3.82 17.82
CA TYR A 129 -18.38 -2.79 16.90
C TYR A 129 -19.22 -2.77 15.62
N GLY A 130 -19.18 -1.66 14.90
CA GLY A 130 -19.97 -1.44 13.69
C GLY A 130 -19.48 -0.23 12.89
N SER A 131 -20.43 0.50 12.31
CA SER A 131 -20.14 1.60 11.40
C SER A 131 -19.44 2.78 12.07
N THR A 132 -19.71 3.05 13.35
CA THR A 132 -19.05 4.11 14.11
C THR A 132 -17.55 3.83 14.19
N TYR A 133 -17.14 2.62 14.57
CA TYR A 133 -15.74 2.23 14.56
C TYR A 133 -15.13 2.26 13.16
N ILE A 134 -15.81 1.70 12.15
CA ILE A 134 -15.34 1.71 10.75
C ILE A 134 -15.01 3.14 10.28
N ASN A 135 -15.85 4.11 10.62
CA ASN A 135 -15.67 5.51 10.24
C ASN A 135 -14.50 6.21 10.95
N THR A 136 -13.94 5.62 11.99
CA THR A 136 -12.70 6.11 12.64
C THR A 136 -11.43 5.57 12.00
N LEU A 137 -11.52 4.54 11.16
CA LEU A 137 -10.36 3.88 10.59
C LEU A 137 -9.70 4.75 9.52
N LEU A 138 -8.38 4.86 9.63
CA LEU A 138 -7.53 5.50 8.64
C LEU A 138 -6.70 4.45 7.91
N ASN A 139 -6.29 4.77 6.68
CA ASN A 139 -5.40 3.90 5.94
C ASN A 139 -3.98 3.99 6.49
N ARG A 140 -3.29 2.84 6.51
CA ARG A 140 -1.84 2.77 6.73
C ARG A 140 -1.13 3.76 5.81
N GLY A 141 -0.28 4.61 6.39
CA GLY A 141 0.43 5.65 5.65
C GLY A 141 1.37 5.09 4.59
N VAL A 142 1.42 5.74 3.43
CA VAL A 142 2.41 5.48 2.36
C VAL A 142 3.76 6.06 2.77
N ASN A 143 4.87 5.40 2.39
CA ASN A 143 6.19 5.98 2.55
C ASN A 143 6.38 7.11 1.53
N VAL A 144 6.24 8.36 1.98
CA VAL A 144 6.30 9.53 1.09
C VAL A 144 7.69 9.83 0.54
N SER A 145 8.76 9.33 1.18
CA SER A 145 10.14 9.55 0.72
C SER A 145 10.52 8.64 -0.46
N GLU A 146 10.00 7.42 -0.48
CA GLU A 146 10.18 6.46 -1.56
C GLU A 146 8.90 5.64 -1.72
N PRO A 147 7.82 6.20 -2.30
CA PRO A 147 6.52 5.53 -2.35
C PRO A 147 6.56 4.27 -3.22
N TYR A 148 7.33 4.29 -4.31
CA TYR A 148 7.46 3.14 -5.20
C TYR A 148 8.83 3.08 -5.84
N ARG A 149 9.17 1.90 -6.35
CA ARG A 149 10.30 1.69 -7.26
C ARG A 149 9.98 0.60 -8.27
N PHE A 150 10.49 0.74 -9.49
CA PHE A 150 10.51 -0.35 -10.47
C PHE A 150 11.77 -1.17 -10.27
N LEU A 151 11.63 -2.49 -10.16
CA LEU A 151 12.75 -3.42 -10.05
C LEU A 151 13.30 -3.78 -11.43
N SER A 152 14.49 -4.40 -11.47
CA SER A 152 15.18 -4.77 -12.71
C SER A 152 14.42 -5.79 -13.56
N ASP A 153 13.53 -6.58 -12.94
CA ASP A 153 12.63 -7.51 -13.63
C ASP A 153 11.36 -6.84 -14.18
N GLY A 154 11.23 -5.52 -14.01
CA GLY A 154 10.07 -4.73 -14.43
C GLY A 154 8.90 -4.73 -13.44
N SER A 155 8.98 -5.49 -12.35
CA SER A 155 7.94 -5.48 -11.31
C SER A 155 7.93 -4.15 -10.54
N LEU A 156 6.75 -3.73 -10.11
CA LEU A 156 6.56 -2.52 -9.33
C LEU A 156 6.55 -2.87 -7.84
N GLN A 157 7.43 -2.27 -7.04
CA GLN A 157 7.33 -2.32 -5.59
C GLN A 157 6.62 -1.08 -5.05
N LEU A 158 5.66 -1.27 -4.15
CA LEU A 158 5.02 -0.20 -3.38
C LEU A 158 5.48 -0.25 -1.92
N ASN A 159 5.72 0.92 -1.34
CA ASN A 159 6.26 1.07 0.02
C ASN A 159 5.30 1.85 0.92
N PHE A 160 5.11 1.32 2.12
CA PHE A 160 4.26 1.86 3.17
C PHE A 160 5.08 2.09 4.44
N ASN A 161 4.58 2.94 5.32
CA ASN A 161 5.15 3.14 6.65
C ASN A 161 4.94 1.87 7.49
N LYS A 162 5.58 1.79 8.66
CA LYS A 162 5.28 0.75 9.65
C LYS A 162 3.77 0.72 9.94
N ARG A 163 3.22 -0.48 10.15
CA ARG A 163 1.81 -0.63 10.49
C ARG A 163 1.42 0.19 11.72
N ASP A 164 0.19 0.66 11.74
CA ASP A 164 -0.46 1.15 12.95
C ASP A 164 -0.84 -0.01 13.88
N THR A 165 -1.13 0.33 15.13
CA THR A 165 -1.63 -0.64 16.11
C THR A 165 -2.90 -1.32 15.59
N MET A 166 -2.98 -2.64 15.75
CA MET A 166 -4.07 -3.50 15.30
C MET A 166 -4.35 -3.53 13.78
N ASN A 167 -3.56 -2.87 12.93
CA ASN A 167 -3.63 -3.11 11.50
C ASN A 167 -3.24 -4.57 11.19
N VAL A 168 -4.07 -5.28 10.44
CA VAL A 168 -3.84 -6.69 10.08
C VAL A 168 -3.35 -6.85 8.64
N ALA A 169 -3.77 -5.96 7.74
CA ALA A 169 -3.33 -5.94 6.35
C ALA A 169 -3.69 -4.62 5.67
N THR A 170 -3.13 -4.41 4.48
CA THR A 170 -3.56 -3.40 3.52
C THR A 170 -3.81 -4.07 2.17
N THR A 171 -5.05 -4.01 1.70
CA THR A 171 -5.44 -4.46 0.37
C THR A 171 -5.01 -3.42 -0.66
N ILE A 172 -4.23 -3.83 -1.65
CA ILE A 172 -3.83 -3.04 -2.81
C ILE A 172 -4.64 -3.51 -4.00
N ARG A 173 -5.22 -2.56 -4.76
CA ARG A 173 -5.95 -2.79 -5.99
C ARG A 173 -5.26 -2.06 -7.14
N TYR A 174 -5.02 -2.75 -8.25
CA TYR A 174 -4.35 -2.18 -9.42
C TYR A 174 -4.83 -2.82 -10.72
N THR A 175 -4.52 -2.17 -11.84
CA THR A 175 -4.78 -2.69 -13.19
C THR A 175 -3.52 -3.37 -13.73
N ASN A 176 -3.65 -4.61 -14.18
CA ASN A 176 -2.54 -5.33 -14.80
C ASN A 176 -2.41 -5.02 -16.31
N VAL A 177 -1.31 -5.45 -16.94
CA VAL A 177 -1.05 -5.23 -18.39
C VAL A 177 -2.10 -5.88 -19.32
N ALA A 178 -2.85 -6.87 -18.82
CA ALA A 178 -3.98 -7.47 -19.52
C ALA A 178 -5.31 -6.71 -19.31
N ASN A 179 -5.28 -5.55 -18.64
CA ASN A 179 -6.44 -4.71 -18.28
C ASN A 179 -7.40 -5.33 -17.26
N ALA A 180 -6.99 -6.37 -16.53
CA ALA A 180 -7.76 -6.90 -15.41
C ALA A 180 -7.43 -6.15 -14.11
N ILE A 181 -8.45 -5.98 -13.26
CA ILE A 181 -8.27 -5.47 -11.90
C ILE A 181 -7.82 -6.62 -11.00
N GLU A 182 -6.70 -6.44 -10.31
CA GLU A 182 -6.16 -7.39 -9.34
C GLU A 182 -6.10 -6.78 -7.95
N GLU A 183 -6.25 -7.64 -6.93
CA GLU A 183 -6.04 -7.28 -5.54
C GLU A 183 -4.93 -8.12 -4.89
N ARG A 184 -4.13 -7.49 -4.03
CA ARG A 184 -3.06 -8.12 -3.26
C ARG A 184 -3.08 -7.63 -1.82
N GLN A 185 -2.61 -8.45 -0.89
CA GLN A 185 -2.56 -8.09 0.54
C GLN A 185 -1.13 -7.80 0.96
N LEU A 186 -0.87 -6.57 1.42
CA LEU A 186 0.30 -6.24 2.21
C LEU A 186 0.02 -6.66 3.65
N LEU A 187 0.69 -7.71 4.11
CA LEU A 187 0.57 -8.19 5.48
C LEU A 187 1.16 -7.18 6.48
N ALA A 188 0.61 -7.18 7.70
CA ALA A 188 0.92 -6.21 8.73
C ALA A 188 2.43 -6.07 9.05
N ASP A 189 3.19 -7.17 9.05
CA ASP A 189 4.62 -7.16 9.39
C ASP A 189 5.52 -6.71 8.24
N ASN A 190 4.97 -6.60 7.02
CA ASN A 190 5.70 -6.12 5.86
C ASN A 190 5.48 -4.62 5.65
N ASN A 191 6.49 -3.91 5.16
CA ASN A 191 6.40 -2.50 4.80
C ASN A 191 6.38 -2.27 3.28
N SER A 192 6.51 -3.33 2.48
CA SER A 192 6.53 -3.24 1.02
C SER A 192 5.85 -4.45 0.40
N ILE A 193 5.32 -4.27 -0.80
CA ILE A 193 4.71 -5.35 -1.59
C ILE A 193 5.11 -5.23 -3.06
N LEU A 194 5.31 -6.38 -3.71
CA LEU A 194 5.54 -6.46 -5.14
C LEU A 194 4.21 -6.56 -5.89
N ILE A 195 4.10 -5.78 -6.95
CA ILE A 195 2.96 -5.67 -7.85
C ILE A 195 3.43 -6.17 -9.23
N PRO A 196 3.19 -7.45 -9.54
CA PRO A 196 3.55 -8.00 -10.84
C PRO A 196 2.64 -7.44 -11.93
N ASN A 197 3.17 -7.31 -13.14
CA ASN A 197 2.40 -6.98 -14.33
C ASN A 197 1.56 -5.71 -14.20
N TYR A 198 1.99 -4.72 -13.40
CA TYR A 198 1.32 -3.42 -13.32
C TYR A 198 1.27 -2.76 -14.69
N LYS A 199 0.11 -2.21 -15.07
CA LYS A 199 -0.04 -1.40 -16.29
C LYS A 199 0.37 0.05 -15.99
N PRO A 200 1.49 0.57 -16.54
CA PRO A 200 1.91 1.95 -16.35
C PRO A 200 0.81 2.96 -16.70
N GLY A 201 0.82 4.10 -16.02
CA GLY A 201 -0.17 5.17 -16.17
C GLY A 201 -1.53 4.91 -15.53
N THR A 202 -1.78 3.73 -14.96
CA THR A 202 -3.05 3.42 -14.28
C THR A 202 -2.99 3.71 -12.77
N ALA A 203 -4.12 4.13 -12.18
CA ALA A 203 -4.19 4.39 -10.75
C ALA A 203 -4.03 3.08 -9.94
N VAL A 204 -3.29 3.17 -8.84
CA VAL A 204 -3.26 2.16 -7.79
C VAL A 204 -4.07 2.66 -6.62
N GLN A 205 -4.87 1.78 -6.01
CA GLN A 205 -5.70 2.10 -4.86
C GLN A 205 -5.37 1.18 -3.69
N TYR A 206 -5.62 1.63 -2.47
CA TYR A 206 -5.39 0.83 -1.28
C TYR A 206 -6.42 1.07 -0.18
N ARG A 207 -6.71 0.04 0.61
CA ARG A 207 -7.48 0.17 1.85
C ARG A 207 -6.90 -0.74 2.94
N SER A 208 -6.91 -0.27 4.17
CA SER A 208 -6.36 -0.98 5.32
C SER A 208 -7.45 -1.70 6.12
N SER A 209 -7.05 -2.76 6.81
CA SER A 209 -7.91 -3.61 7.61
C SER A 209 -7.37 -3.69 9.04
N TYR A 210 -8.26 -3.68 10.04
CA TYR A 210 -7.92 -3.61 11.46
C TYR A 210 -8.77 -4.58 12.27
N ILE A 211 -8.24 -5.01 13.42
CA ILE A 211 -9.07 -5.52 14.53
C ILE A 211 -9.25 -4.40 15.57
N PRO A 212 -10.43 -4.26 16.21
CA PRO A 212 -10.63 -3.23 17.23
C PRO A 212 -9.82 -3.48 18.49
N GLU A 213 -9.64 -4.75 18.86
CA GLU A 213 -8.84 -5.19 19.98
C GLU A 213 -8.41 -6.65 19.82
N VAL A 214 -7.43 -7.08 20.61
CA VAL A 214 -6.97 -8.47 20.64
C VAL A 214 -8.14 -9.36 21.04
N GLY A 215 -8.36 -10.42 20.28
CA GLY A 215 -9.46 -11.36 20.47
C GLY A 215 -10.69 -11.05 19.62
N SER A 216 -10.76 -9.91 18.91
CA SER A 216 -11.87 -9.68 17.98
C SER A 216 -11.97 -10.77 16.92
N ILE A 217 -13.19 -11.23 16.64
CA ILE A 217 -13.49 -12.27 15.66
C ILE A 217 -13.68 -11.74 14.24
N ASP A 218 -13.66 -10.42 14.05
CA ASP A 218 -13.90 -9.75 12.78
C ASP A 218 -12.82 -8.71 12.47
N ASN A 219 -12.47 -8.60 11.19
CA ASN A 219 -11.64 -7.52 10.68
C ASN A 219 -12.53 -6.43 10.08
N PHE A 220 -12.15 -5.18 10.31
CA PHE A 220 -12.85 -3.99 9.84
C PHE A 220 -11.98 -3.28 8.82
N ASN A 221 -12.55 -3.03 7.64
CA ASN A 221 -11.87 -2.31 6.58
C ASN A 221 -12.18 -0.83 6.68
N VAL A 222 -11.18 0.01 6.37
CA VAL A 222 -11.41 1.41 6.03
C VAL A 222 -12.46 1.47 4.90
N THR A 223 -13.46 2.34 5.06
CA THR A 223 -14.68 2.37 4.23
C THR A 223 -14.39 2.46 2.74
N GLN A 224 -13.44 3.30 2.36
CA GLN A 224 -13.12 3.60 0.97
C GLN A 224 -11.66 3.28 0.65
N PHE A 225 -11.45 2.89 -0.59
CA PHE A 225 -10.10 2.86 -1.16
C PHE A 225 -9.56 4.29 -1.32
N SER A 226 -8.32 4.51 -0.91
CA SER A 226 -7.57 5.72 -1.19
C SER A 226 -6.70 5.53 -2.43
N ASN A 227 -6.45 6.60 -3.18
CA ASN A 227 -5.50 6.57 -4.28
C ASN A 227 -4.06 6.58 -3.75
N PHE A 228 -3.24 5.68 -4.26
CA PHE A 228 -1.80 5.70 -4.07
C PHE A 228 -1.19 6.91 -4.82
N PRO A 229 -0.04 7.46 -4.39
CA PRO A 229 0.68 8.47 -5.16
C PRO A 229 0.86 8.08 -6.64
N THR A 230 0.81 9.07 -7.54
CA THR A 230 0.95 8.83 -8.98
C THR A 230 2.27 8.13 -9.27
N ILE A 231 2.16 7.00 -9.97
CA ILE A 231 3.29 6.19 -10.38
C ILE A 231 3.68 6.63 -11.78
N ILE A 232 4.90 7.12 -11.93
CA ILE A 232 5.47 7.54 -13.20
C ILE A 232 6.57 6.56 -13.54
N LYS A 233 6.47 5.91 -14.70
CA LYS A 233 7.54 5.07 -15.22
C LYS A 233 8.25 5.81 -16.34
N ILE A 234 9.56 6.03 -16.16
CA ILE A 234 10.42 6.56 -17.22
C ILE A 234 11.09 5.38 -17.89
N THR A 235 10.77 5.16 -19.17
CA THR A 235 11.30 4.03 -19.96
C THR A 235 12.06 4.57 -21.17
N GLU A 236 13.23 3.99 -21.45
CA GLU A 236 13.98 4.28 -22.67
C GLU A 236 13.18 3.81 -23.90
N LEU A 237 13.23 4.58 -24.98
CA LEU A 237 12.61 4.17 -26.24
C LEU A 237 13.41 3.01 -26.86
N ASP A 238 12.68 2.09 -27.49
CA ASP A 238 13.28 1.00 -28.26
C ASP A 238 14.01 1.56 -29.51
N LYS A 239 15.34 1.63 -29.42
CA LYS A 239 16.23 2.09 -30.50
C LYS A 239 16.16 1.21 -31.75
N SER A 240 15.70 -0.05 -31.66
CA SER A 240 15.54 -0.91 -32.84
C SER A 240 14.46 -0.39 -33.80
N LEU A 241 13.60 0.52 -33.35
CA LEU A 241 12.60 1.21 -34.16
C LEU A 241 13.14 2.46 -34.86
N PHE A 242 14.31 2.97 -34.44
CA PHE A 242 14.84 4.24 -34.93
C PHE A 242 15.39 4.11 -36.34
N ARG A 243 15.16 5.13 -37.17
CA ARG A 243 15.67 5.20 -38.54
C ARG A 243 16.19 6.60 -38.82
N SER A 244 17.21 6.68 -39.68
CA SER A 244 17.60 7.94 -40.30
C SER A 244 16.44 8.48 -41.14
N PHE A 245 16.12 9.76 -40.98
CA PHE A 245 15.07 10.44 -41.75
C PHE A 245 15.64 11.69 -42.42
N LYS A 246 16.56 11.48 -43.36
CA LYS A 246 17.30 12.54 -44.04
C LYS A 246 16.37 13.49 -44.81
N LEU A 247 16.26 14.74 -44.37
CA LEU A 247 15.56 15.80 -45.08
C LEU A 247 16.51 16.60 -46.01
N PRO A 248 15.99 17.26 -47.07
CA PRO A 248 16.83 18.01 -48.03
C PRO A 248 17.75 19.08 -47.39
N THR A 249 17.30 19.68 -46.30
CA THR A 249 18.00 20.74 -45.55
C THR A 249 18.88 20.21 -44.41
N ASP A 250 18.94 18.90 -44.21
CA ASP A 250 19.81 18.31 -43.19
C ASP A 250 21.23 18.14 -43.72
N ILE A 251 22.22 18.25 -42.84
CA ILE A 251 23.63 18.04 -43.17
C ILE A 251 23.93 16.55 -43.36
N SER A 252 24.84 16.20 -44.26
CA SER A 252 25.24 14.80 -44.50
C SER A 252 26.33 14.36 -43.54
N ASP A 253 26.36 13.06 -43.24
CA ASP A 253 27.48 12.43 -42.55
C ASP A 253 28.75 12.45 -43.42
N GLU A 254 29.91 12.41 -42.75
CA GLU A 254 31.22 12.26 -43.37
C GLU A 254 32.08 11.24 -42.60
N TYR A 255 33.23 10.86 -43.19
CA TYR A 255 34.26 10.02 -42.56
C TYR A 255 33.79 8.61 -42.10
N GLY A 256 32.67 8.13 -42.63
CA GLY A 256 32.05 6.87 -42.22
C GLY A 256 31.34 6.92 -40.86
N TRP A 257 31.21 8.10 -40.26
CA TRP A 257 30.51 8.36 -39.01
C TRP A 257 29.05 8.75 -39.30
N LYS A 258 28.22 7.72 -39.41
CA LYS A 258 26.84 7.82 -39.91
C LYS A 258 25.86 8.26 -38.83
N LEU A 259 24.72 8.79 -39.25
CA LEU A 259 23.67 9.22 -38.32
C LEU A 259 23.14 8.04 -37.49
N GLU A 260 23.06 6.85 -38.07
CA GLU A 260 22.57 5.63 -37.42
C GLU A 260 23.41 5.18 -36.24
N ASN A 261 24.67 5.62 -36.17
CA ASN A 261 25.54 5.33 -35.04
C ASN A 261 25.08 6.03 -33.75
N LEU A 262 24.15 6.99 -33.82
CA LEU A 262 23.64 7.67 -32.62
C LEU A 262 22.69 6.81 -31.77
N TRP A 263 22.33 5.61 -32.23
CA TRP A 263 21.44 4.71 -31.49
C TRP A 263 21.87 3.24 -31.63
N ASP A 264 23.17 2.99 -31.78
CA ASP A 264 23.75 1.65 -31.88
C ASP A 264 24.18 1.07 -30.51
N ASN A 265 23.96 1.82 -29.43
CA ASN A 265 24.40 1.53 -28.06
C ASN A 265 25.92 1.59 -27.86
N ASN A 266 26.65 2.30 -28.72
CA ASN A 266 28.09 2.47 -28.64
C ASN A 266 28.48 3.90 -28.24
N ASN A 267 28.29 4.20 -26.97
CA ASN A 267 28.51 5.53 -26.39
C ASN A 267 29.98 5.93 -26.14
N GLY A 268 30.95 5.13 -26.60
CA GLY A 268 32.40 5.36 -26.44
C GLY A 268 32.93 5.41 -25.00
N THR A 269 32.11 5.02 -24.02
CA THR A 269 32.57 4.93 -22.63
C THR A 269 33.59 3.79 -22.50
N GLY A 270 34.80 4.10 -22.02
CA GLY A 270 35.88 3.11 -21.83
C GLY A 270 37.14 3.33 -22.68
N GLY A 271 37.24 4.44 -23.42
CA GLY A 271 38.47 4.84 -24.11
C GLY A 271 38.60 4.34 -25.56
N GLY A 272 37.52 3.81 -26.14
CA GLY A 272 37.40 3.66 -27.58
C GLY A 272 36.88 4.94 -28.22
N ASP A 273 37.27 5.21 -29.46
CA ASP A 273 36.64 6.22 -30.32
C ASP A 273 35.73 5.48 -31.32
N PRO A 274 34.60 4.90 -30.87
CA PRO A 274 33.70 4.22 -31.78
C PRO A 274 33.17 5.21 -32.81
N ALA A 275 32.77 4.73 -33.97
CA ALA A 275 32.13 5.57 -34.96
C ALA A 275 30.82 6.12 -34.37
N GLY A 276 30.74 7.42 -34.12
CA GLY A 276 29.51 8.16 -33.84
C GLY A 276 28.94 8.79 -35.11
N PHE A 277 28.29 9.94 -34.99
CA PHE A 277 27.91 10.80 -36.13
C PHE A 277 28.88 11.97 -36.27
N HIS A 278 29.34 12.24 -37.48
CA HIS A 278 30.24 13.35 -37.79
C HIS A 278 29.81 13.98 -39.12
N THR A 279 29.91 15.30 -39.21
CA THR A 279 29.52 16.03 -40.42
C THR A 279 30.71 16.77 -41.04
N GLY A 280 30.53 17.24 -42.27
CA GLY A 280 31.49 18.13 -42.92
C GLY A 280 31.47 19.56 -42.37
N GLY A 281 32.58 20.26 -42.59
CA GLY A 281 32.74 21.68 -42.26
C GLY A 281 31.97 22.60 -43.20
N SER A 282 30.64 22.70 -43.00
CA SER A 282 29.73 23.50 -43.85
C SER A 282 29.17 24.74 -43.17
N GLY A 283 29.68 25.10 -41.99
CA GLY A 283 29.12 26.20 -41.19
C GLY A 283 28.03 25.72 -40.23
N LEU A 284 27.73 26.55 -39.23
CA LEU A 284 26.57 26.38 -38.34
C LEU A 284 25.51 27.44 -38.69
N PRO A 285 24.20 27.16 -38.49
CA PRO A 285 23.65 25.97 -37.86
C PRO A 285 23.63 24.74 -38.78
N GLN A 286 23.74 23.55 -38.20
CA GLN A 286 23.55 22.27 -38.89
C GLN A 286 22.36 21.51 -38.30
N SER A 287 21.63 20.79 -39.15
CA SER A 287 20.46 20.01 -38.71
C SER A 287 20.51 18.56 -39.17
N PHE A 288 19.97 17.66 -38.36
CA PHE A 288 19.77 16.25 -38.68
C PHE A 288 18.45 15.76 -38.06
N THR A 289 17.84 14.75 -38.68
CA THR A 289 16.50 14.29 -38.31
C THR A 289 16.44 12.77 -38.12
N ILE A 290 15.76 12.36 -37.04
CA ILE A 290 15.58 10.98 -36.61
C ILE A 290 14.09 10.65 -36.65
N ASP A 291 13.72 9.53 -37.27
CA ASP A 291 12.41 8.89 -37.06
C ASP A 291 12.55 7.91 -35.88
N MET A 292 11.82 8.15 -34.79
CA MET A 292 11.84 7.27 -33.61
C MET A 292 11.06 5.97 -33.82
N GLY A 293 10.34 5.83 -34.94
CA GLY A 293 9.52 4.67 -35.28
C GLY A 293 8.23 4.53 -34.46
N GLN A 294 8.02 5.40 -33.47
CA GLN A 294 6.86 5.42 -32.57
C GLN A 294 6.46 6.84 -32.20
N THR A 295 5.16 7.07 -32.01
CA THR A 295 4.61 8.35 -31.53
C THR A 295 4.56 8.35 -30.01
N VAL A 296 5.34 9.21 -29.35
CA VAL A 296 5.52 9.20 -27.89
C VAL A 296 5.56 10.62 -27.31
N LYS A 297 5.19 10.74 -26.03
CA LYS A 297 5.45 11.96 -25.24
C LYS A 297 6.79 11.79 -24.55
N LEU A 298 7.78 12.56 -24.96
CA LEU A 298 9.13 12.48 -24.39
C LEU A 298 9.16 13.09 -22.98
N ASP A 299 10.05 12.58 -22.14
CA ASP A 299 10.36 13.13 -20.82
C ASP A 299 11.73 13.82 -20.84
N ASN A 300 12.74 13.08 -21.29
CA ASN A 300 14.10 13.54 -21.36
C ASN A 300 14.88 12.78 -22.44
N PHE A 301 16.09 13.22 -22.71
CA PHE A 301 17.05 12.47 -23.50
C PHE A 301 18.45 12.59 -22.88
N ARG A 302 19.32 11.67 -23.26
CA ARG A 302 20.75 11.71 -22.95
C ARG A 302 21.56 11.85 -24.23
N LEU A 303 22.64 12.62 -24.14
CA LEU A 303 23.60 12.82 -25.22
C LEU A 303 25.00 12.45 -24.73
N TRP A 304 25.72 11.65 -25.52
CA TRP A 304 27.12 11.34 -25.28
C TRP A 304 28.01 12.07 -26.28
N GLN A 305 28.98 12.81 -25.72
CA GLN A 305 30.00 13.50 -26.49
C GLN A 305 31.09 12.54 -26.96
N ARG A 306 31.81 12.91 -28.02
CA ARG A 306 33.02 12.19 -28.43
C ARG A 306 34.08 12.27 -27.32
N ASP A 307 34.46 11.13 -26.75
CA ASP A 307 35.28 11.05 -25.51
C ASP A 307 36.69 11.64 -25.69
N ASN A 308 37.30 11.53 -26.88
CA ASN A 308 38.63 12.11 -27.13
C ASN A 308 38.60 13.64 -27.33
N ALA A 309 37.42 14.26 -27.36
CA ALA A 309 37.23 15.69 -27.61
C ALA A 309 36.21 16.32 -26.63
N LEU A 310 36.02 15.75 -25.44
CA LEU A 310 35.05 16.22 -24.45
C LEU A 310 35.12 17.74 -24.23
N TYR A 311 33.97 18.39 -24.32
CA TYR A 311 33.81 19.83 -24.17
C TYR A 311 34.76 20.64 -25.06
N ASN A 312 35.04 20.13 -26.27
CA ASN A 312 35.91 20.72 -27.26
C ASN A 312 35.46 20.33 -28.69
N SER A 313 36.19 20.83 -29.68
CA SER A 313 36.00 20.54 -31.11
C SER A 313 34.54 20.73 -31.54
N ALA A 314 33.90 19.68 -32.03
CA ALA A 314 32.59 19.71 -32.66
C ALA A 314 31.49 19.11 -31.77
N ASN A 315 31.80 18.84 -30.49
CA ASN A 315 30.79 18.41 -29.53
C ASN A 315 29.76 19.53 -29.35
N LEU A 316 28.48 19.16 -29.34
CA LEU A 316 27.37 20.09 -29.27
C LEU A 316 27.43 20.90 -27.97
N LYS A 317 27.29 22.23 -28.06
CA LYS A 317 27.20 23.13 -26.92
C LYS A 317 25.82 23.78 -26.80
N ILE A 318 25.34 24.44 -27.85
CA ILE A 318 23.98 25.02 -27.88
C ILE A 318 23.24 24.44 -29.06
N PHE A 319 22.05 23.90 -28.82
CA PHE A 319 21.24 23.30 -29.87
C PHE A 319 19.75 23.39 -29.54
N GLU A 320 18.93 23.33 -30.58
CA GLU A 320 17.48 23.22 -30.47
C GLU A 320 17.05 21.80 -30.82
N VAL A 321 16.02 21.32 -30.13
CA VAL A 321 15.33 20.08 -30.49
C VAL A 321 13.92 20.45 -30.91
N TRP A 322 13.51 19.95 -32.07
CA TRP A 322 12.21 20.15 -32.66
C TRP A 322 11.53 18.80 -32.86
N GLY A 323 10.23 18.75 -32.64
CA GLY A 323 9.44 17.53 -32.74
C GLY A 323 8.31 17.67 -33.76
N SER A 324 7.98 16.57 -34.44
CA SER A 324 6.86 16.51 -35.39
C SER A 324 6.21 15.13 -35.40
N SER A 325 4.92 15.09 -35.74
CA SER A 325 4.21 13.84 -36.06
C SER A 325 4.15 13.59 -37.57
N SER A 326 4.32 14.63 -38.39
CA SER A 326 4.26 14.56 -39.86
C SER A 326 5.04 15.76 -40.44
N PRO A 327 6.37 15.70 -40.47
CA PRO A 327 7.20 16.82 -40.90
C PRO A 327 7.03 17.10 -42.38
N ASN A 328 7.20 18.37 -42.78
CA ASN A 328 7.22 18.73 -44.19
C ASN A 328 8.41 18.03 -44.91
N PRO A 329 8.17 17.19 -45.93
CA PRO A 329 9.22 16.42 -46.58
C PRO A 329 10.26 17.29 -47.31
N ASN A 330 9.97 18.57 -47.56
CA ASN A 330 10.94 19.49 -48.17
C ASN A 330 12.05 19.95 -47.20
N GLY A 331 11.91 19.67 -45.90
CA GLY A 331 12.89 20.07 -44.87
C GLY A 331 12.74 21.49 -44.32
N SER A 332 11.72 22.24 -44.70
CA SER A 332 11.47 23.57 -44.15
C SER A 332 11.21 23.52 -42.64
N PHE A 333 11.81 24.45 -41.89
CA PHE A 333 11.41 24.73 -40.51
C PHE A 333 10.14 25.60 -40.52
N ASP A 334 9.00 24.95 -40.70
CA ASP A 334 7.67 25.58 -40.76
C ASP A 334 6.75 25.08 -39.62
N SER A 335 5.43 25.29 -39.76
CA SER A 335 4.43 24.88 -38.77
C SER A 335 4.30 23.36 -38.58
N SER A 336 4.93 22.54 -39.42
CA SER A 336 5.01 21.09 -39.19
C SER A 336 5.94 20.72 -38.03
N TRP A 337 6.74 21.66 -37.53
CA TRP A 337 7.67 21.46 -36.42
C TRP A 337 7.25 22.25 -35.17
N THR A 338 7.34 21.60 -34.01
CA THR A 338 7.19 22.25 -32.70
C THR A 338 8.54 22.28 -32.00
N LYS A 339 8.94 23.46 -31.51
CA LYS A 339 10.17 23.59 -30.73
C LYS A 339 9.98 22.94 -29.36
N MET A 340 10.77 21.92 -29.07
CA MET A 340 10.72 21.14 -27.83
C MET A 340 11.62 21.75 -26.74
N GLY A 341 12.66 22.48 -27.16
CA GLY A 341 13.54 23.22 -26.28
C GLY A 341 14.76 23.79 -26.99
N THR A 342 15.42 24.74 -26.33
CA THR A 342 16.81 25.09 -26.59
C THR A 342 17.61 24.58 -25.40
N PHE A 343 18.65 23.81 -25.67
CA PHE A 343 19.47 23.15 -24.69
C PHE A 343 20.91 23.65 -24.80
N THR A 344 21.54 23.78 -23.63
CA THR A 344 22.94 24.15 -23.50
C THR A 344 23.65 23.06 -22.72
N SER A 345 24.65 22.41 -23.33
CA SER A 345 25.53 21.47 -22.67
C SER A 345 26.33 22.18 -21.58
N VAL A 346 26.51 21.52 -20.45
CA VAL A 346 27.22 22.05 -19.28
C VAL A 346 28.48 21.24 -19.02
N LYS A 347 29.59 21.97 -18.87
CA LYS A 347 30.84 21.45 -18.33
C LYS A 347 30.89 21.72 -16.82
N PRO A 348 30.81 20.68 -15.96
CA PRO A 348 30.71 20.87 -14.51
C PRO A 348 31.78 21.76 -13.89
N SER A 349 33.03 21.66 -14.36
CA SER A 349 34.15 22.42 -13.80
C SER A 349 34.14 23.91 -14.19
N GLY A 350 33.45 24.29 -15.27
CA GLY A 350 33.53 25.64 -15.83
C GLY A 350 34.91 26.06 -16.36
N LEU A 351 35.91 25.17 -16.34
CA LEU A 351 37.27 25.47 -16.81
C LEU A 351 37.28 25.76 -18.33
N PRO A 352 38.28 26.49 -18.84
CA PRO A 352 38.44 26.75 -20.27
C PRO A 352 38.46 25.47 -21.12
N THR A 353 38.06 25.59 -22.40
CA THR A 353 38.16 24.52 -23.39
C THR A 353 39.60 23.97 -23.46
N GLY A 354 39.74 22.64 -23.51
CA GLY A 354 41.03 21.95 -23.49
C GLY A 354 41.53 21.53 -22.09
N GLN A 355 40.90 22.00 -21.01
CA GLN A 355 41.19 21.53 -19.65
C GLN A 355 40.05 20.62 -19.15
N LEU A 356 40.36 19.46 -18.57
CA LEU A 356 39.34 18.50 -18.13
C LEU A 356 39.65 17.99 -16.72
N THR A 357 38.65 18.05 -15.84
CA THR A 357 38.66 17.39 -14.52
C THR A 357 38.06 15.99 -14.61
N ASP A 358 38.24 15.17 -13.57
CA ASP A 358 37.58 13.86 -13.49
C ASP A 358 36.06 13.98 -13.38
N ALA A 359 35.57 15.06 -12.75
CA ALA A 359 34.14 15.35 -12.69
C ALA A 359 33.55 15.62 -14.08
N ASP A 360 34.27 16.35 -14.95
CA ASP A 360 33.86 16.58 -16.34
C ASP A 360 33.77 15.28 -17.12
N ARG A 361 34.80 14.41 -16.99
CA ARG A 361 34.81 13.09 -17.66
C ARG A 361 33.68 12.21 -17.17
N ALA A 362 33.47 12.13 -15.86
CA ALA A 362 32.41 11.31 -15.27
C ALA A 362 31.02 11.78 -15.71
N PHE A 363 30.77 13.10 -15.72
CA PHE A 363 29.51 13.67 -16.18
C PHE A 363 29.25 13.38 -17.66
N ALA A 364 30.23 13.63 -18.53
CA ALA A 364 30.06 13.37 -19.96
C ALA A 364 29.87 11.88 -20.28
N ARG A 365 30.62 10.99 -19.61
CA ARG A 365 30.51 9.53 -19.79
C ARG A 365 29.20 8.95 -19.24
N ALA A 366 28.58 9.60 -18.26
CA ALA A 366 27.24 9.25 -17.80
C ALA A 366 26.13 9.61 -18.82
N GLY A 367 26.46 10.35 -19.88
CA GLY A 367 25.51 10.89 -20.85
C GLY A 367 24.77 12.07 -20.26
N GLU A 368 24.96 13.26 -20.82
CA GLU A 368 24.35 14.48 -20.29
C GLU A 368 22.83 14.41 -20.47
N LYS A 369 22.08 14.51 -19.36
CA LYS A 369 20.62 14.46 -19.35
C LYS A 369 20.04 15.84 -19.64
N PHE A 370 19.14 15.89 -20.62
CA PHE A 370 18.36 17.06 -20.98
C PHE A 370 16.86 16.75 -20.84
N THR A 371 16.16 17.53 -20.04
CA THR A 371 14.73 17.30 -19.72
C THR A 371 13.84 18.20 -20.58
N PHE A 372 12.80 17.62 -21.18
CA PHE A 372 11.80 18.39 -21.92
C PHE A 372 10.77 19.01 -20.97
N SER A 373 10.08 20.07 -21.42
CA SER A 373 8.90 20.58 -20.72
C SER A 373 7.80 19.53 -20.67
N SER A 374 7.05 19.44 -19.58
CA SER A 374 5.87 18.56 -19.50
C SER A 374 4.74 18.94 -20.46
N SER A 375 4.79 20.14 -21.06
CA SER A 375 3.80 20.66 -22.01
C SER A 375 4.06 20.29 -23.48
N ILE A 376 5.13 19.55 -23.79
CA ILE A 376 5.43 19.17 -25.17
C ILE A 376 4.37 18.20 -25.75
N PRO A 377 4.09 18.26 -27.07
CA PRO A 377 3.20 17.32 -27.72
C PRO A 377 3.83 15.92 -27.82
N GLN A 378 3.00 14.93 -28.16
CA GLN A 378 3.50 13.65 -28.66
C GLN A 378 4.07 13.84 -30.07
N VAL A 379 5.22 13.20 -30.33
CA VAL A 379 5.93 13.33 -31.60
C VAL A 379 6.51 11.98 -32.04
N LYS A 380 6.77 11.83 -33.34
CA LYS A 380 7.41 10.65 -33.95
C LYS A 380 8.81 10.97 -34.48
N TYR A 381 8.98 12.18 -34.99
CA TYR A 381 10.22 12.67 -35.58
C TYR A 381 10.86 13.70 -34.65
N LEU A 382 12.18 13.61 -34.50
CA LEU A 382 12.99 14.61 -33.84
C LEU A 382 14.00 15.20 -34.80
N ARG A 383 14.14 16.52 -34.75
CA ARG A 383 15.10 17.26 -35.54
C ARG A 383 15.96 18.12 -34.63
N PHE A 384 17.26 17.89 -34.69
CA PHE A 384 18.25 18.66 -33.97
C PHE A 384 18.72 19.78 -34.86
N LYS A 385 18.84 20.99 -34.31
CA LYS A 385 19.47 22.15 -34.96
C LYS A 385 20.58 22.65 -34.06
N VAL A 386 21.81 22.35 -34.42
CA VAL A 386 23.00 22.72 -33.64
C VAL A 386 23.38 24.16 -33.97
N LEU A 387 23.46 25.00 -32.94
CA LEU A 387 23.74 26.43 -33.04
C LEU A 387 25.20 26.76 -32.67
N GLU A 388 25.77 26.04 -31.72
CA GLU A 388 27.13 26.25 -31.22
C GLU A 388 27.77 24.92 -30.82
N THR A 389 29.08 24.78 -31.07
CA THR A 389 29.91 23.67 -30.61
C THR A 389 30.94 24.14 -29.59
N TRP A 390 31.39 23.24 -28.72
CA TRP A 390 32.30 23.60 -27.63
C TRP A 390 33.66 24.16 -28.07
N GLY A 391 34.19 23.69 -29.19
CA GLY A 391 35.46 24.17 -29.76
C GLY A 391 35.30 25.25 -30.83
N GLY A 392 34.08 25.76 -31.07
CA GLY A 392 33.82 26.70 -32.16
C GLY A 392 34.00 26.10 -33.56
N ALA A 393 33.94 24.77 -33.68
CA ALA A 393 33.99 24.09 -34.96
C ALA A 393 32.75 24.38 -35.82
N ASN A 394 32.94 24.35 -37.14
CA ASN A 394 31.88 24.57 -38.15
C ASN A 394 31.28 23.25 -38.69
N TYR A 395 31.45 22.17 -37.93
CA TYR A 395 30.92 20.82 -38.12
C TYR A 395 30.49 20.28 -36.74
N ILE A 396 29.80 19.13 -36.70
CA ILE A 396 29.30 18.53 -35.45
C ILE A 396 29.79 17.09 -35.30
N HIS A 397 29.96 16.66 -34.06
CA HIS A 397 30.06 15.24 -33.71
C HIS A 397 29.41 14.92 -32.36
N LEU A 398 28.97 13.68 -32.21
CA LEU A 398 28.45 13.08 -30.98
C LEU A 398 28.40 11.57 -31.16
N LEU A 399 28.35 10.82 -30.05
CA LEU A 399 28.43 9.36 -30.06
C LEU A 399 27.06 8.70 -29.99
N GLU A 400 26.21 9.12 -29.06
CA GLU A 400 24.96 8.41 -28.77
C GLU A 400 23.87 9.39 -28.34
N LEU A 401 22.64 9.06 -28.68
CA LEU A 401 21.41 9.67 -28.18
C LEU A 401 20.49 8.58 -27.63
N SER A 402 19.94 8.81 -26.45
CA SER A 402 18.92 7.92 -25.85
C SER A 402 17.74 8.75 -25.40
N PHE A 403 16.53 8.38 -25.82
CA PHE A 403 15.30 9.12 -25.53
C PHE A 403 14.45 8.34 -24.55
N TYR A 404 13.78 9.04 -23.65
CA TYR A 404 12.96 8.45 -22.61
C TYR A 404 11.55 9.02 -22.66
N LYS A 405 10.55 8.18 -22.38
CA LYS A 405 9.14 8.57 -22.28
C LYS A 405 8.59 8.33 -20.89
N ASN A 406 7.58 9.11 -20.52
CA ASN A 406 6.73 8.86 -19.37
C ASN A 406 5.61 7.90 -19.78
N GLU A 407 5.45 6.81 -19.05
CA GLU A 407 4.36 5.83 -19.19
C GLU A 407 3.39 5.85 -18.00
#